data_AF-A0A6J6RBQ5-F1
#
_entry.id   AF-A0A6J6RBQ5-F1
#
_cell.length_a   1.000
_cell.length_b   1.000
_cell.length_c   1.000
_cell.angle_alpha   90.00
_cell.angle_beta   90.00
_cell.angle_gamma   90.00
#
_symmetry.space_group_name_H-M   'P 1'
#
loop_
_entity.id
_entity.type
_entity.pdbx_description
1 polymer ?
#
loop_
_entity_poly.entity_id
_entity_poly.type
_entity_poly.pdbx_seq_one_letter_code
_entity_poly.pdbx_strand_id
1 'polypeptide(L)'
;MKISAVAIALSAAILMAVFVTPAHAHQPVILDEGDGSPSSGPLLPDGTVSYAVYATVANKQARGFRFRLVEGDQLEVQYLISDEAPDNALTPKELPRVTLIDPKGRRSTLKVNERSEFYEPYSRKNYLYLSRIAEQGSPGTYRVIVRGRSVEPVETTIAVGSREVPGTVVN
;
A
#
# COMPACT_ATOMS: atom_id res chain seq x y z
N MET A 1 50.70 -8.89 52.36
CA MET A 1 49.30 -8.75 52.78
C MET A 1 49.07 -7.26 53.00
N LYS A 2 48.41 -6.46 52.15
CA LYS A 2 47.17 -6.65 51.40
C LYS A 2 47.25 -6.00 50.01
N ILE A 3 46.49 -6.60 49.09
CA ILE A 3 46.26 -6.23 47.71
C ILE A 3 45.17 -5.14 47.67
N SER A 4 45.19 -4.26 46.64
CA SER A 4 44.04 -3.86 45.80
C SER A 4 44.32 -2.47 45.18
N ALA A 5 44.78 -2.36 43.93
CA ALA A 5 44.10 -2.62 42.65
C ALA A 5 43.00 -1.59 42.33
N VAL A 6 43.25 -0.68 41.40
CA VAL A 6 42.29 -0.31 40.33
C VAL A 6 43.10 0.08 39.09
N ALA A 7 43.09 -0.81 38.11
CA ALA A 7 43.58 -0.56 36.76
C ALA A 7 42.58 0.35 36.02
N ILE A 8 43.05 1.47 35.49
CA ILE A 8 42.26 2.33 34.60
C ILE A 8 42.35 1.70 33.21
N ALA A 9 41.39 0.82 32.89
CA ALA A 9 41.17 0.37 31.52
C ALA A 9 40.36 1.44 30.79
N LEU A 10 41.00 2.20 29.89
CA LEU A 10 40.29 3.03 28.91
C LEU A 10 39.59 2.10 27.90
N SER A 11 38.32 1.79 28.16
CA SER A 11 37.44 1.19 27.17
C SER A 11 36.90 2.29 26.26
N ALA A 12 37.55 2.52 25.12
CA ALA A 12 37.01 3.33 24.04
C ALA A 12 35.86 2.57 23.37
N ALA A 13 34.63 2.79 23.86
CA ALA A 13 33.42 2.30 23.20
C ALA A 13 33.20 3.10 21.90
N ILE A 14 33.62 2.53 20.77
CA ILE A 14 33.23 3.00 19.44
C ILE A 14 31.73 2.72 19.31
N LEU A 15 30.92 3.76 19.50
CA LEU A 15 29.50 3.73 19.20
C LEU A 15 29.35 3.77 17.67
N MET A 16 29.39 2.61 17.01
CA MET A 16 28.91 2.51 15.64
C MET A 16 27.39 2.73 15.68
N ALA A 17 26.98 3.96 15.35
CA ALA A 17 25.61 4.22 14.95
C ALA A 17 25.37 3.43 13.66
N VAL A 18 24.81 2.23 13.79
CA VAL A 18 24.21 1.54 12.65
C VAL A 18 23.05 2.43 12.22
N PHE A 19 23.23 3.16 11.12
CA PHE A 19 22.12 3.77 10.42
C PHE A 19 21.25 2.60 9.93
N VAL A 20 20.27 2.22 10.74
CA VAL A 20 19.16 1.40 10.27
C VAL A 20 18.41 2.30 9.31
N THR A 21 18.78 2.26 8.03
CA THR A 21 17.91 2.81 6.99
C THR A 21 16.55 2.17 7.23
N PRO A 22 15.46 2.96 7.35
CA PRO A 22 14.14 2.37 7.51
C PRO A 22 14.00 1.32 6.41
N ALA A 23 13.74 0.07 6.82
CA ALA A 23 13.41 -0.96 5.85
C ALA A 23 12.29 -0.38 4.97
N HIS A 24 12.49 -0.37 3.66
CA HIS A 24 11.45 0.02 2.71
C HIS A 24 10.35 -1.04 2.77
N ALA A 25 9.53 -1.00 3.82
CA ALA A 25 8.47 -1.97 4.08
C ALA A 25 7.38 -1.92 3.01
N HIS A 26 7.13 -0.72 2.47
CA HIS A 26 6.22 -0.48 1.36
C HIS A 26 6.91 0.31 0.26
N GLN A 27 6.72 -0.10 -0.99
CA GLN A 27 7.07 0.69 -2.16
C GLN A 27 5.91 1.66 -2.48
N PRO A 28 6.06 2.98 -2.29
CA PRO A 28 5.01 3.94 -2.64
C PRO A 28 4.85 4.04 -4.16
N VAL A 29 3.61 4.18 -4.61
CA VAL A 29 3.22 4.46 -6.00
C VAL A 29 2.15 5.54 -5.97
N ILE A 30 2.44 6.72 -6.49
CA ILE A 30 1.52 7.85 -6.48
C ILE A 30 0.86 7.94 -7.85
N LEU A 31 -0.47 7.86 -7.90
CA LEU A 31 -1.23 7.98 -9.15
C LEU A 31 -1.66 9.43 -9.40
N ASP A 32 -1.29 9.97 -10.54
CA ASP A 32 -1.61 11.34 -10.96
C ASP A 32 -2.73 11.42 -12.01
N GLU A 33 -3.02 12.61 -12.53
CA GLU A 33 -4.09 12.81 -13.50
C GLU A 33 -3.87 12.09 -14.85
N GLY A 34 -2.62 11.79 -15.20
CA GLY A 34 -2.25 10.98 -16.36
C GLY A 34 -2.66 9.52 -16.23
N ASP A 35 -2.77 9.00 -15.00
CA ASP A 35 -3.10 7.61 -14.70
C ASP A 35 -4.62 7.33 -14.73
N GLY A 36 -5.36 7.98 -15.62
CA GLY A 36 -6.83 7.95 -15.64
C GLY A 36 -7.47 6.57 -15.90
N SER A 37 -6.67 5.59 -16.33
CA SER A 37 -7.09 4.22 -16.61
C SER A 37 -5.95 3.21 -16.41
N PRO A 38 -6.24 1.91 -16.27
CA PRO A 38 -5.18 0.91 -16.12
C PRO A 38 -4.19 0.86 -17.29
N SER A 39 -4.59 1.26 -18.50
CA SER A 39 -3.68 1.28 -19.66
C SER A 39 -2.80 2.51 -19.71
N SER A 40 -3.19 3.59 -19.03
CA SER A 40 -2.41 4.84 -18.94
C SER A 40 -1.59 4.92 -17.65
N GLY A 41 -1.94 4.13 -16.63
CA GLY A 41 -1.19 4.09 -15.38
C GLY A 41 -0.16 2.97 -15.24
N PRO A 42 0.58 2.99 -14.12
CA PRO A 42 1.76 2.17 -13.93
C PRO A 42 1.45 0.67 -13.91
N LEU A 43 2.46 -0.10 -14.27
CA LEU A 43 2.54 -1.53 -14.07
C LEU A 43 3.50 -1.84 -12.92
N LEU A 44 3.02 -2.62 -11.96
CA LEU A 44 3.79 -3.27 -10.90
C LEU A 44 4.14 -4.68 -11.39
N PRO A 45 5.37 -4.93 -11.88
CA PRO A 45 5.69 -6.17 -12.60
C PRO A 45 5.67 -7.43 -11.72
N ASP A 46 5.75 -7.24 -10.41
CA ASP A 46 5.73 -8.29 -9.38
C ASP A 46 4.73 -7.87 -8.29
N GLY A 47 3.49 -8.36 -8.40
CA GLY A 47 2.39 -8.03 -7.49
C GLY A 47 2.47 -8.69 -6.11
N THR A 48 3.54 -9.44 -5.82
CA THR A 48 3.80 -9.98 -4.48
C THR A 48 4.54 -8.98 -3.59
N VAL A 49 5.27 -8.03 -4.19
CA VAL A 49 5.95 -6.97 -3.46
C VAL A 49 4.92 -6.07 -2.79
N SER A 50 5.23 -5.64 -1.57
CA SER A 50 4.42 -4.73 -0.76
C SER A 50 4.43 -3.32 -1.37
N TYR A 51 3.40 -2.97 -2.15
CA TYR A 51 3.19 -1.61 -2.67
C TYR A 51 2.09 -0.89 -1.91
N ALA A 52 2.28 0.41 -1.68
CA ALA A 52 1.23 1.33 -1.26
C ALA A 52 0.87 2.25 -2.45
N VAL A 53 -0.25 1.96 -3.11
CA VAL A 53 -0.71 2.72 -4.28
C VAL A 53 -1.69 3.80 -3.83
N TYR A 54 -1.29 5.06 -3.95
CA TYR A 54 -2.07 6.23 -3.54
C TYR A 54 -2.85 6.79 -4.72
N ALA A 55 -4.16 6.92 -4.55
CA ALA A 55 -5.07 7.49 -5.54
C ALA A 55 -5.95 8.55 -4.88
N THR A 56 -5.84 9.80 -5.30
CA THR A 56 -6.76 10.86 -4.90
C THR A 56 -7.80 11.07 -5.99
N VAL A 57 -9.08 10.86 -5.68
CA VAL A 57 -10.17 10.96 -6.66
C VAL A 57 -11.42 11.64 -6.10
N ALA A 58 -11.91 12.64 -6.82
CA ALA A 58 -13.24 13.20 -6.68
C ALA A 58 -14.23 12.57 -7.68
N ASN A 59 -15.51 12.93 -7.59
CA ASN A 59 -16.55 12.47 -8.51
C ASN A 59 -16.16 12.76 -9.97
N LYS A 60 -16.50 11.82 -10.87
CA LYS A 60 -16.11 11.81 -12.29
C LYS A 60 -14.62 11.58 -12.57
N GLN A 61 -13.75 11.60 -11.57
CA GLN A 61 -12.34 11.23 -11.73
C GLN A 61 -12.13 9.73 -11.54
N ALA A 62 -11.09 9.22 -12.17
CA ALA A 62 -10.60 7.87 -11.96
C ALA A 62 -9.07 7.85 -11.96
N ARG A 63 -8.53 6.84 -11.30
CA ARG A 63 -7.14 6.40 -11.41
C ARG A 63 -7.13 4.92 -11.73
N GLY A 64 -6.10 4.44 -12.40
CA GLY A 64 -5.94 3.03 -12.65
C GLY A 64 -4.48 2.63 -12.75
N PHE A 65 -4.22 1.37 -12.44
CA PHE A 65 -2.90 0.78 -12.53
C PHE A 65 -3.03 -0.71 -12.82
N ARG A 66 -1.89 -1.36 -13.02
CA ARG A 66 -1.76 -2.79 -13.28
C ARG A 66 -0.79 -3.41 -12.30
N PHE A 67 -1.01 -4.67 -11.96
CA PHE A 67 0.01 -5.49 -11.31
C PHE A 67 -0.01 -6.90 -11.90
N ARG A 68 1.11 -7.61 -11.82
CA ARG A 68 1.24 -8.95 -12.40
C ARG A 68 1.51 -9.98 -11.32
N LEU A 69 0.81 -11.11 -11.42
CA LEU A 69 1.10 -12.32 -10.66
C LEU A 69 1.62 -13.41 -11.60
N VAL A 70 2.47 -14.28 -11.09
CA VAL A 70 2.90 -15.52 -11.75
C VAL A 70 2.19 -16.72 -11.14
N GLU A 71 2.47 -17.92 -11.66
CA GLU A 71 1.87 -19.15 -11.16
C GLU A 71 2.30 -19.42 -9.71
N GLY A 72 1.33 -19.74 -8.85
CA GLY A 72 1.55 -19.99 -7.42
C GLY A 72 1.40 -18.76 -6.52
N ASP A 73 1.45 -17.54 -7.07
CA ASP A 73 1.33 -16.31 -6.27
C ASP A 73 -0.05 -16.17 -5.59
N GLN A 74 -0.06 -15.59 -4.39
CA GLN A 74 -1.28 -15.11 -3.75
C GLN A 74 -1.70 -13.75 -4.32
N LEU A 75 -2.99 -13.57 -4.49
CA LEU A 75 -3.61 -12.27 -4.70
C LEU A 75 -3.88 -11.63 -3.34
N GLU A 76 -3.10 -10.61 -3.02
CA GLU A 76 -3.28 -9.80 -1.81
C GLU A 76 -3.53 -8.35 -2.18
N VAL A 77 -4.74 -7.86 -1.88
CA VAL A 77 -5.14 -6.47 -2.15
C VAL A 77 -5.95 -5.95 -0.97
N GLN A 78 -5.60 -4.76 -0.49
CA GLN A 78 -6.27 -4.12 0.64
C GLN A 78 -6.70 -2.71 0.23
N TYR A 79 -7.93 -2.33 0.59
CA TYR A 79 -8.48 -1.00 0.36
C TYR A 79 -8.53 -0.26 1.69
N LEU A 80 -7.78 0.84 1.77
CA LEU A 80 -7.70 1.72 2.92
C LEU A 80 -8.01 3.19 2.57
N ILE A 81 -8.38 3.95 3.60
CA ILE A 81 -8.44 5.42 3.62
C ILE A 81 -7.75 5.94 4.88
N SER A 82 -7.38 7.21 4.91
CA SER A 82 -6.92 7.89 6.13
C SER A 82 -7.98 7.83 7.22
N ASP A 83 -7.59 7.52 8.46
CA ASP A 83 -8.47 7.64 9.62
C ASP A 83 -8.45 9.06 10.20
N GLU A 84 -8.76 10.04 9.35
CA GLU A 84 -8.82 11.44 9.71
C GLU A 84 -10.01 12.10 9.01
N ALA A 85 -10.58 13.14 9.62
CA ALA A 85 -11.66 13.89 9.01
C ALA A 85 -11.14 14.68 7.79
N PRO A 86 -11.92 14.80 6.70
CA PRO A 86 -13.30 14.31 6.56
C PRO A 86 -13.41 12.84 6.10
N ASP A 87 -12.33 12.22 5.64
CA ASP A 87 -12.33 10.90 4.98
C ASP A 87 -12.92 9.78 5.86
N ASN A 88 -12.58 9.78 7.14
CA ASN A 88 -13.04 8.76 8.08
C ASN A 88 -14.55 8.85 8.41
N ALA A 89 -15.23 9.94 8.05
CA ALA A 89 -16.67 10.11 8.21
C ALA A 89 -17.47 9.72 6.95
N LEU A 90 -16.81 9.45 5.81
CA LEU A 90 -17.48 9.15 4.55
C LEU A 90 -18.29 7.85 4.63
N THR A 91 -19.51 7.90 4.10
CA THR A 91 -20.38 6.73 3.98
C THR A 91 -19.90 5.78 2.87
N PRO A 92 -20.32 4.51 2.87
CA PRO A 92 -20.00 3.57 1.79
C PRO A 92 -20.43 4.03 0.38
N LYS A 93 -21.34 5.00 0.26
CA LYS A 93 -21.76 5.56 -1.04
C LYS A 93 -20.82 6.64 -1.55
N GLU A 94 -20.12 7.35 -0.66
CA GLU A 94 -19.23 8.48 -0.97
C GLU A 94 -17.78 8.04 -1.18
N LEU A 95 -17.35 6.97 -0.52
CA LEU A 95 -16.01 6.39 -0.66
C LEU A 95 -15.69 6.03 -2.12
N PRO A 96 -14.44 6.07 -2.61
CA PRO A 96 -14.14 5.60 -3.96
C PRO A 96 -14.55 4.13 -4.21
N ARG A 97 -14.94 3.82 -5.45
CA ARG A 97 -15.20 2.44 -5.88
C ARG A 97 -13.92 1.86 -6.46
N VAL A 98 -13.43 0.76 -5.87
CA VAL A 98 -12.25 0.04 -6.36
C VAL A 98 -12.71 -1.19 -7.13
N THR A 99 -12.45 -1.22 -8.43
CA THR A 99 -12.74 -2.35 -9.31
C THR A 99 -11.45 -3.10 -9.60
N LEU A 100 -11.45 -4.41 -9.34
CA LEU A 100 -10.38 -5.31 -9.75
C LEU A 100 -10.84 -6.07 -10.99
N ILE A 101 -9.98 -6.17 -12.00
CA ILE A 101 -10.22 -6.94 -13.21
C ILE A 101 -9.13 -8.00 -13.30
N ASP A 102 -9.52 -9.27 -13.25
CA ASP A 102 -8.59 -10.38 -13.29
C ASP A 102 -7.98 -10.58 -14.71
N PRO A 103 -6.94 -11.42 -14.84
CA PRO A 103 -6.30 -11.68 -16.14
C PRO A 103 -7.24 -12.23 -17.21
N LYS A 104 -8.38 -12.84 -16.81
CA LYS A 104 -9.42 -13.36 -17.72
C LYS A 104 -10.48 -12.30 -18.07
N GLY A 105 -10.37 -11.09 -17.52
CA GLY A 105 -11.28 -9.98 -17.78
C GLY A 105 -12.50 -9.92 -16.86
N ARG A 106 -12.63 -10.83 -15.89
CA ARG A 106 -13.74 -10.82 -14.94
C ARG A 106 -13.56 -9.65 -13.98
N ARG A 107 -14.64 -8.93 -13.73
CA ARG A 107 -14.65 -7.73 -12.87
C ARG A 107 -15.22 -8.08 -11.50
N SER A 108 -14.54 -7.64 -10.45
CA SER A 108 -15.04 -7.62 -9.08
C SER A 108 -14.87 -6.22 -8.49
N THR A 109 -15.60 -5.91 -7.43
CA THR A 109 -15.44 -4.67 -6.65
C THR A 109 -14.97 -5.05 -5.25
N LEU A 110 -13.98 -4.35 -4.71
CA LEU A 110 -13.64 -4.46 -3.29
C LEU A 110 -14.78 -3.81 -2.50
N LYS A 111 -15.65 -4.65 -1.94
CA LYS A 111 -16.85 -4.22 -1.21
C LYS A 111 -16.41 -3.69 0.15
N VAL A 112 -16.78 -2.45 0.46
CA VAL A 112 -16.62 -1.89 1.80
C VAL A 112 -17.49 -2.69 2.77
N ASN A 113 -16.86 -3.53 3.59
CA ASN A 113 -17.50 -4.47 4.51
C ASN A 113 -16.89 -4.43 5.92
N GLU A 114 -15.83 -3.64 6.12
CA GLU A 114 -15.22 -3.37 7.42
C GLU A 114 -14.87 -1.88 7.55
N ARG A 115 -14.54 -1.48 8.78
CA ARG A 115 -13.84 -0.23 9.15
C ARG A 115 -12.95 -0.57 10.36
N SER A 116 -11.84 -1.23 10.08
CA SER A 116 -10.91 -1.69 11.12
C SER A 116 -9.70 -0.77 11.18
N GLU A 117 -9.34 -0.31 12.37
CA GLU A 117 -8.20 0.59 12.57
C GLU A 117 -6.86 -0.07 12.20
N PHE A 118 -5.96 0.73 11.65
CA PHE A 118 -4.59 0.35 11.35
C PHE A 118 -3.65 1.53 11.53
N TYR A 119 -2.71 1.38 12.46
CA TYR A 119 -1.60 2.31 12.60
C TYR A 119 -0.42 1.84 11.75
N GLU A 120 -0.03 2.63 10.75
CA GLU A 120 1.11 2.35 9.89
C GLU A 120 2.37 2.99 10.51
N PRO A 121 3.31 2.20 11.05
CA PRO A 121 4.37 2.71 11.91
C PRO A 121 5.44 3.54 11.19
N TYR A 122 5.64 3.34 9.89
CA TYR A 122 6.71 4.01 9.13
C TYR A 122 6.32 5.44 8.75
N SER A 123 5.10 5.65 8.25
CA SER A 123 4.52 6.98 7.97
C SER A 123 3.87 7.61 9.20
N ARG A 124 3.66 6.83 10.28
CA ARG A 124 2.95 7.25 11.50
C ARG A 124 1.53 7.75 11.21
N LYS A 125 0.88 7.15 10.20
CA LYS A 125 -0.47 7.50 9.76
C LYS A 125 -1.45 6.43 10.21
N ASN A 126 -2.62 6.86 10.68
CA ASN A 126 -3.73 5.96 10.96
C ASN A 126 -4.57 5.80 9.69
N TYR A 127 -4.99 4.57 9.43
CA TYR A 127 -5.85 4.19 8.33
C TYR A 127 -7.04 3.39 8.85
N LEU A 128 -8.10 3.39 8.04
CA LEU A 128 -9.19 2.43 8.14
C LEU A 128 -9.08 1.43 7.01
N TYR A 129 -9.01 0.14 7.34
CA TYR A 129 -9.29 -0.91 6.39
C TYR A 129 -10.77 -0.94 6.06
N LEU A 130 -11.07 -1.00 4.75
CA LEU A 130 -12.43 -1.04 4.23
C LEU A 130 -12.77 -2.38 3.59
N SER A 131 -11.77 -3.05 3.00
CA SER A 131 -11.91 -4.36 2.35
C SER A 131 -10.53 -4.99 2.15
N ARG A 132 -10.46 -6.32 2.18
CA ARG A 132 -9.24 -7.10 1.94
C ARG A 132 -9.53 -8.35 1.14
N ILE A 133 -8.59 -8.69 0.26
CA ILE A 133 -8.54 -9.94 -0.50
C ILE A 133 -7.21 -10.62 -0.14
N ALA A 134 -7.28 -11.90 0.19
CA ALA A 134 -6.14 -12.79 0.36
C ALA A 134 -6.58 -14.19 -0.10
N GLU A 135 -6.24 -14.52 -1.33
CA GLU A 135 -6.63 -15.80 -1.96
C GLU A 135 -5.62 -16.21 -3.03
N GLN A 136 -5.74 -17.43 -3.56
CA GLN A 136 -4.88 -17.87 -4.67
C GLN A 136 -5.08 -16.97 -5.89
N GLY A 137 -3.99 -16.36 -6.37
CA GLY A 137 -3.98 -15.54 -7.57
C GLY A 137 -4.04 -16.36 -8.85
N SER A 138 -4.68 -15.81 -9.88
CA SER A 138 -4.54 -16.31 -11.25
C SER A 138 -3.31 -15.67 -11.89
N PRO A 139 -2.44 -16.43 -12.57
CA PRO A 139 -1.30 -15.85 -13.25
C PRO A 139 -1.74 -14.87 -14.34
N GLY A 140 -1.02 -13.77 -14.47
CA GLY A 140 -1.26 -12.74 -15.48
C GLY A 140 -1.39 -11.33 -14.90
N THR A 141 -1.85 -10.40 -15.75
CA THR A 141 -1.93 -8.98 -15.39
C THR A 141 -3.32 -8.63 -14.90
N TYR A 142 -3.41 -8.23 -13.64
CA TYR A 142 -4.59 -7.61 -13.06
C TYR A 142 -4.64 -6.13 -13.40
N ARG A 143 -5.85 -5.58 -13.47
CA ARG A 143 -6.10 -4.14 -13.64
C ARG A 143 -6.94 -3.64 -12.49
N VAL A 144 -6.57 -2.50 -11.92
CA VAL A 144 -7.30 -1.85 -10.83
C VAL A 144 -7.80 -0.50 -11.32
N ILE A 145 -9.06 -0.18 -11.02
CA ILE A 145 -9.67 1.12 -11.29
C ILE A 145 -10.22 1.67 -9.98
N VAL A 146 -9.75 2.82 -9.56
CA VAL A 146 -10.28 3.59 -8.43
C VAL A 146 -11.10 4.73 -8.99
N ARG A 147 -12.40 4.75 -8.74
CA ARG A 147 -13.32 5.79 -9.25
C ARG A 147 -13.93 6.58 -8.11
N GLY A 148 -13.77 7.90 -8.14
CA GLY A 148 -14.31 8.79 -7.10
C GLY A 148 -15.83 8.85 -7.12
N ARG A 149 -16.43 9.07 -5.95
CA ARG A 149 -17.89 9.19 -5.75
C ARG A 149 -18.28 10.42 -4.93
N SER A 150 -17.44 10.83 -3.97
CA SER A 150 -17.56 12.09 -3.25
C SER A 150 -17.33 13.30 -4.14
N VAL A 151 -17.94 14.45 -3.83
CA VAL A 151 -17.65 15.73 -4.50
C VAL A 151 -16.24 16.18 -4.19
N GLU A 152 -15.83 16.08 -2.93
CA GLU A 152 -14.47 16.38 -2.49
C GLU A 152 -13.51 15.23 -2.87
N PRO A 153 -12.22 15.52 -3.16
CA PRO A 153 -11.23 14.49 -3.39
C PRO A 153 -11.04 13.61 -2.14
N VAL A 154 -11.00 12.29 -2.35
CA VAL A 154 -10.74 11.32 -1.27
C VAL A 154 -9.40 10.65 -1.51
N GLU A 155 -8.51 10.66 -0.51
CA GLU A 155 -7.24 9.94 -0.56
C GLU A 155 -7.49 8.46 -0.29
N THR A 156 -7.29 7.63 -1.30
CA THR A 156 -7.44 6.18 -1.20
C THR A 156 -6.10 5.49 -1.33
N THR A 157 -5.82 4.55 -0.43
CA THR A 157 -4.64 3.69 -0.51
C THR A 157 -5.07 2.28 -0.90
N ILE A 158 -4.48 1.75 -1.97
CA ILE A 158 -4.61 0.35 -2.36
C ILE A 158 -3.28 -0.33 -2.06
N ALA A 159 -3.24 -1.19 -1.04
CA ALA A 159 -2.08 -2.03 -0.80
C ALA A 159 -2.13 -3.25 -1.72
N VAL A 160 -1.00 -3.60 -2.33
CA VAL A 160 -0.85 -4.79 -3.17
C VAL A 160 0.36 -5.58 -2.67
N GLY A 161 0.21 -6.89 -2.54
CA GLY A 161 1.26 -7.76 -2.05
C GLY A 161 1.63 -7.52 -0.58
N SER A 162 2.58 -8.30 -0.08
CA SER A 162 3.03 -8.25 1.31
C SER A 162 4.54 -8.49 1.49
N ARG A 163 5.25 -8.84 0.41
CA ARG A 163 6.69 -9.09 0.47
C ARG A 163 7.44 -7.77 0.54
N GLU A 164 7.99 -7.46 1.70
CA GLU A 164 8.75 -6.23 1.99
C GLU A 164 10.15 -6.26 1.37
N VAL A 165 10.24 -5.99 0.08
CA VAL A 165 11.49 -5.82 -0.67
C VAL A 165 11.37 -4.59 -1.59
N PRO A 166 12.48 -4.05 -2.11
CA PRO A 166 12.41 -3.01 -3.14
C PRO A 166 11.53 -3.42 -4.33
N GLY A 167 10.56 -2.58 -4.66
CA GLY A 167 9.65 -2.79 -5.78
C GLY A 167 10.14 -2.14 -7.08
N THR A 168 9.54 -2.52 -8.20
CA THR A 168 9.76 -1.89 -9.50
C THR A 168 8.43 -1.34 -10.02
N VAL A 169 8.45 -0.13 -10.56
CA VAL A 169 7.28 0.52 -11.16
C VAL A 169 7.63 0.86 -12.61
N VAL A 170 6.76 0.49 -13.54
CA VAL A 170 6.91 0.77 -14.97
C VAL A 170 5.76 1.66 -15.41
N ASN A 171 6.06 2.89 -15.84
CA ASN A 171 5.07 3.85 -16.33
C ASN A 171 4.84 3.69 -17.84
#